data_AF-A0A9D1RIC7-F1
#
_entry.id   AF-A0A9D1RIC7-F1
#
_cell.length_a   1.000
_cell.length_b   1.000
_cell.length_c   1.000
_cell.angle_alpha   90.00
_cell.angle_beta   90.00
_cell.angle_gamma   90.00
#
_symmetry.space_group_name_H-M   'P 1'
#
loop_
_entity.id
_entity.type
_entity.pdbx_description
1 polymer ?
#
loop_
_entity_poly.entity_id
_entity_poly.type
_entity_poly.pdbx_seq_one_letter_code
_entity_poly.pdbx_strand_id
1 'polypeptide(L)'
;MIYFETDGNYSSIYFRNGLHSQVLASLTTIENLIKNSFLMSRQQSKPVFIRIGRRFIVNIECIFHINVLKQKLVLSDFRFASSYELNVPKEALKNLKNIYTPKQK
;
A
#
# COMPACT_ATOMS: atom_id res chain seq x y z
N MET A 1 6.12 7.05 3.72
CA MET A 1 4.90 6.28 4.06
C MET A 1 5.06 4.87 3.48
N ILE A 2 4.67 3.84 4.22
CA ILE A 2 4.70 2.43 3.76
C ILE A 2 3.31 1.99 3.30
N TYR A 3 2.28 2.19 4.12
CA TYR A 3 0.91 1.83 3.76
C TYR A 3 -0.10 2.67 4.53
N PHE A 4 -1.34 2.59 4.07
CA PHE A 4 -2.52 3.15 4.68
C PHE A 4 -3.49 2.01 4.95
N GLU A 5 -4.15 2.08 6.09
CA GLU A 5 -5.20 1.16 6.51
C GLU A 5 -6.42 1.96 6.91
N THR A 6 -7.60 1.55 6.46
CA THR A 6 -8.86 2.21 6.83
C THR A 6 -9.73 1.27 7.63
N ASP A 7 -10.31 1.84 8.69
CA ASP A 7 -11.37 1.24 9.46
C ASP A 7 -12.56 2.21 9.57
N GLY A 8 -13.56 2.01 8.73
CA GLY A 8 -14.70 2.93 8.61
C GLY A 8 -14.30 4.33 8.13
N ASN A 9 -14.54 5.34 8.98
CA ASN A 9 -14.26 6.76 8.68
C ASN A 9 -12.85 7.21 9.12
N TYR A 10 -12.07 6.30 9.69
CA TYR A 10 -10.72 6.59 10.17
C TYR A 10 -9.71 5.84 9.31
N SER A 11 -8.63 6.52 8.94
CA SER A 11 -7.50 5.91 8.26
C SER A 11 -6.23 6.07 9.08
N SER A 12 -5.50 4.98 9.25
CA SER A 12 -4.17 4.94 9.84
C SER A 12 -3.12 5.00 8.74
N ILE A 13 -2.20 5.95 8.87
CA ILE A 13 -1.04 6.15 7.99
C ILE A 13 0.17 5.54 8.69
N TYR A 14 0.83 4.58 8.05
CA TYR A 14 2.03 3.95 8.59
C TYR A 14 3.27 4.42 7.84
N PHE A 15 4.27 4.85 8.60
CA PHE A 15 5.52 5.39 8.08
C PHE A 15 6.65 4.34 8.10
N ARG A 16 7.72 4.62 7.34
CA ARG A 16 8.87 3.71 7.20
C ARG A 16 9.67 3.56 8.49
N ASN A 17 9.61 4.56 9.35
CA ASN A 17 10.34 4.65 10.62
C ASN A 17 9.62 3.96 11.79
N GLY A 18 8.53 3.22 11.56
CA GLY A 18 7.76 2.60 12.65
C GLY A 18 6.60 3.45 13.17
N LEU A 19 6.59 4.77 12.90
CA LEU A 19 5.52 5.65 13.37
C LEU A 19 4.21 5.40 12.59
N HIS A 20 3.09 5.68 13.25
CA HIS A 20 1.79 5.74 12.60
C HIS A 20 0.99 6.95 13.10
N SER A 21 0.09 7.44 12.26
CA SER A 21 -0.82 8.55 12.59
C SER A 21 -2.22 8.24 12.09
N GLN A 22 -3.24 8.59 12.87
CA GLN A 22 -4.63 8.42 12.50
C GLN A 22 -5.20 9.72 11.95
N VAL A 23 -5.97 9.61 10.87
CA VAL A 23 -6.64 10.73 10.22
C VAL A 23 -8.13 10.42 10.02
N LEU A 24 -8.95 11.45 10.17
CA LEU A 24 -10.38 11.45 9.89
C LEU A 24 -10.61 11.55 8.38
N ALA A 25 -10.27 10.49 7.65
CA ALA A 25 -10.43 10.43 6.21
C ALA A 25 -10.80 9.01 5.78
N SER A 26 -11.70 8.93 4.80
CA SER A 26 -12.04 7.65 4.16
C SER A 26 -10.92 7.19 3.24
N LEU A 27 -10.86 5.89 2.94
CA LEU A 27 -9.88 5.33 2.00
C LEU A 27 -9.94 6.01 0.63
N THR A 28 -11.15 6.36 0.15
CA THR A 28 -11.35 7.06 -1.12
C THR A 28 -10.80 8.48 -1.06
N THR A 29 -10.98 9.18 0.06
CA THR A 29 -10.39 10.51 0.27
C THR A 29 -8.87 10.44 0.23
N ILE A 30 -8.27 9.47 0.94
CA ILE A 30 -6.82 9.24 0.92
C ILE A 30 -6.32 8.90 -0.49
N GLU A 31 -7.02 8.01 -1.20
CA GLU A 31 -6.71 7.65 -2.58
C GLU A 31 -6.73 8.87 -3.51
N ASN A 32 -7.73 9.74 -3.38
CA ASN A 32 -7.83 10.97 -4.16
C ASN A 32 -6.73 11.99 -3.78
N LEU A 33 -6.40 12.13 -2.50
CA LEU A 33 -5.30 12.99 -2.04
C LEU A 33 -3.96 12.52 -2.59
N ILE A 34 -3.71 11.20 -2.55
CA ILE A 34 -2.53 10.57 -3.15
C ILE A 34 -2.51 10.89 -4.64
N LYS A 35 -3.57 10.56 -5.39
CA LYS A 35 -3.65 10.86 -6.83
C LYS A 35 -3.37 12.33 -7.14
N ASN A 36 -4.00 13.25 -6.41
CA ASN A 36 -3.80 14.69 -6.61
C ASN A 36 -2.37 15.14 -6.29
N SER A 37 -1.76 14.62 -5.22
CA SER A 37 -0.36 14.94 -4.86
C SER A 37 0.65 14.40 -5.87
N PHE A 38 0.42 13.20 -6.42
CA PHE A 38 1.30 12.58 -7.42
C PHE A 38 1.10 13.17 -8.82
N LEU A 39 -0.10 13.66 -9.16
CA LEU A 39 -0.35 14.40 -10.40
C LEU A 39 0.48 15.70 -10.48
N MET A 40 0.87 16.29 -9.35
CA MET A 40 1.80 17.42 -9.31
C MET A 40 3.26 17.00 -9.55
N SER A 41 3.62 15.73 -9.28
CA SER A 41 4.94 15.14 -9.53
C SER A 41 4.95 14.42 -10.89
N ARG A 42 4.96 15.20 -11.97
CA ARG A 42 4.90 14.75 -13.39
C ARG A 42 6.05 13.83 -13.88
N GLN A 43 6.87 13.26 -13.01
CA GLN A 43 8.11 12.55 -13.39
C GLN A 43 8.13 11.03 -13.10
N GLN A 44 7.13 10.45 -12.43
CA GLN A 44 7.13 9.01 -12.17
C GLN A 44 6.11 8.26 -13.03
N SER A 45 6.62 7.44 -13.95
CA SER A 45 5.85 6.61 -14.89
C SER A 45 5.09 5.44 -14.25
N LYS A 46 5.21 5.23 -12.92
CA LYS A 46 4.58 4.13 -12.19
C LYS A 46 3.86 4.65 -10.94
N PRO A 47 2.63 4.18 -10.65
CA PRO A 47 1.94 4.53 -9.41
C PRO A 47 2.69 3.95 -8.21
N VAL A 48 3.20 4.81 -7.32
CA VAL A 48 3.91 4.41 -6.09
C VAL A 48 2.97 3.72 -5.09
N PHE A 49 1.68 4.08 -5.11
CA PHE A 49 0.66 3.54 -4.21
C PHE A 49 -0.43 2.80 -4.96
N ILE A 50 -0.73 1.57 -4.52
CA ILE A 50 -1.80 0.73 -5.05
C ILE A 50 -2.80 0.40 -3.95
N ARG A 51 -4.09 0.57 -4.26
CA ARG A 51 -5.18 0.09 -3.41
C ARG A 51 -5.31 -1.43 -3.52
N ILE A 52 -5.35 -2.08 -2.36
CA ILE A 52 -5.48 -3.53 -2.23
C ILE A 52 -6.71 -3.83 -1.37
N GLY A 53 -7.73 -4.41 -2.01
CA GLY A 53 -8.98 -4.74 -1.34
C GLY A 53 -9.75 -3.50 -0.88
N ARG A 54 -10.46 -3.63 0.25
CA ARG A 54 -11.36 -2.58 0.74
C ARG A 54 -10.75 -1.64 1.78
N ARG A 55 -9.62 -2.01 2.38
CA ARG A 55 -9.05 -1.33 3.56
C ARG A 55 -7.62 -0.88 3.39
N PHE A 56 -6.87 -1.37 2.41
CA PHE A 56 -5.43 -1.10 2.30
C PHE A 56 -5.07 -0.30 1.06
N ILE A 57 -4.16 0.66 1.21
CA ILE A 57 -3.38 1.24 0.12
C ILE A 57 -1.91 1.06 0.49
N VAL A 58 -1.12 0.39 -0.35
CA VAL A 58 0.27 0.06 -0.03
C VAL A 58 1.22 0.72 -1.02
N ASN A 59 2.43 1.03 -0.55
CA ASN A 59 3.53 1.43 -1.42
C ASN A 59 4.12 0.18 -2.11
N ILE A 60 4.10 0.16 -3.44
CA ILE A 60 4.61 -0.98 -4.22
C ILE A 60 6.13 -1.16 -4.13
N GLU A 61 6.86 -0.07 -3.89
CA GLU A 61 8.32 -0.08 -3.77
C GLU A 61 8.77 -0.69 -2.45
N CYS A 62 7.88 -0.72 -1.45
CA CYS A 62 8.14 -1.32 -0.15
C CYS A 62 7.65 -2.77 -0.06
N ILE A 63 7.17 -3.38 -1.15
CA ILE A 63 6.74 -4.78 -1.14
C ILE A 63 7.96 -5.69 -1.04
N PHE A 64 8.09 -6.37 0.09
CA PHE A 64 9.15 -7.35 0.33
C PHE A 64 8.72 -8.75 -0.09
N HIS A 65 7.54 -9.20 0.33
CA HIS A 65 7.07 -10.55 0.05
C HIS A 65 5.55 -10.64 -0.03
N ILE A 66 5.03 -11.34 -1.05
CA ILE A 66 3.60 -11.55 -1.27
C ILE A 66 3.27 -13.04 -1.06
N ASN A 67 2.58 -13.39 0.02
CA ASN A 67 2.12 -14.75 0.27
C ASN A 67 0.61 -14.89 0.05
N VAL A 68 0.23 -15.30 -1.16
CA VAL A 68 -1.18 -15.49 -1.55
C VAL A 68 -1.84 -16.65 -0.78
N LEU A 69 -1.09 -17.71 -0.46
CA LEU A 69 -1.62 -18.89 0.24
C LEU A 69 -1.95 -18.58 1.70
N LYS A 70 -1.03 -17.89 2.39
CA LYS A 70 -1.21 -17.49 3.79
C LYS A 70 -1.98 -16.18 3.95
N GLN A 71 -2.43 -15.55 2.86
CA GLN A 71 -3.12 -14.25 2.90
C GLN A 71 -2.29 -13.15 3.58
N LYS A 72 -0.97 -13.18 3.41
CA LYS A 72 -0.03 -12.25 4.04
C LYS A 72 0.75 -11.43 3.02
N LEU A 73 0.87 -10.13 3.25
CA LEU A 73 1.75 -9.21 2.53
C LEU A 73 2.76 -8.63 3.50
N VAL A 74 4.05 -8.75 3.18
CA VAL A 74 5.14 -8.20 4.00
C VAL A 74 5.70 -6.97 3.29
N LEU A 75 5.73 -5.86 4.04
CA LEU A 75 6.28 -4.59 3.59
C LEU A 75 7.53 -4.23 4.39
N SER A 76 8.62 -3.88 3.72
CA SER A 76 9.87 -3.44 4.34
C SER A 76 10.64 -2.54 3.38
N ASP A 77 11.41 -1.60 3.91
CA ASP A 77 12.21 -0.65 3.12
C ASP A 77 13.71 -0.96 3.13
N PHE A 78 14.17 -2.08 3.72
CA PHE A 78 15.58 -2.47 3.94
C PHE A 78 16.49 -1.46 4.66
N ARG A 79 16.12 -0.17 4.70
CA ARG A 79 16.80 0.96 5.33
C ARG A 79 16.43 1.12 6.79
N PHE A 80 15.24 0.65 7.17
CA PHE A 80 14.74 0.66 8.54
C PHE A 80 14.48 -0.78 9.00
N ALA A 81 14.73 -1.06 10.27
CA ALA A 81 14.52 -2.38 10.87
C ALA A 81 13.04 -2.80 10.96
N SER A 82 12.11 -1.86 10.75
CA SER A 82 10.67 -2.10 10.85
C SER A 82 10.14 -2.81 9.60
N SER A 83 9.51 -3.95 9.81
CA SER A 83 8.70 -4.67 8.80
C SER A 83 7.24 -4.69 9.21
N TYR A 84 6.34 -4.55 8.23
CA TYR A 84 4.89 -4.63 8.46
C TYR A 84 4.30 -5.85 7.77
N GLU A 85 3.61 -6.68 8.55
CA GLU A 85 2.82 -7.79 8.03
C GLU A 85 1.35 -7.39 7.94
N LEU A 86 0.79 -7.42 6.73
CA LEU A 86 -0.62 -7.14 6.47
C LEU A 86 -1.37 -8.43 6.16
N ASN A 87 -2.52 -8.61 6.82
CA ASN A 87 -3.46 -9.67 6.49
C ASN A 87 -4.40 -9.18 5.38
N VAL A 88 -4.21 -9.72 4.18
CA VAL A 88 -4.89 -9.26 2.97
C VAL A 88 -5.62 -10.42 2.30
N PRO A 89 -6.89 -10.25 1.91
CA PRO A 89 -7.66 -11.30 1.24
C PRO A 89 -6.94 -11.86 0.00
N LYS A 90 -7.08 -13.18 -0.20
CA LYS A 90 -6.45 -13.90 -1.32
C LYS A 90 -6.72 -13.26 -2.68
N GLU A 91 -7.95 -12.80 -2.94
CA GLU A 91 -8.32 -12.14 -4.19
C GLU A 91 -7.57 -10.83 -4.40
N ALA A 92 -7.42 -10.03 -3.35
CA ALA A 92 -6.72 -8.76 -3.41
C ALA A 92 -5.20 -8.96 -3.61
N LEU A 93 -4.60 -9.99 -2.99
CA LEU A 93 -3.21 -10.37 -3.24
C LEU A 93 -2.96 -10.89 -4.65
N LYS A 94 -3.91 -11.64 -5.24
CA LYS A 94 -3.84 -12.05 -6.65
C LYS A 94 -3.84 -10.83 -7.57
N ASN A 95 -4.73 -9.87 -7.32
CA ASN A 95 -4.78 -8.63 -8.09
C ASN A 95 -3.46 -7.85 -7.97
N LEU A 96 -2.93 -7.70 -6.75
CA LEU A 96 -1.64 -7.06 -6.51
C LEU A 96 -0.51 -7.75 -7.31
N LYS A 97 -0.44 -9.08 -7.27
CA LYS A 97 0.59 -9.85 -7.98
C LYS A 97 0.51 -9.65 -9.50
N ASN A 98 -0.70 -9.58 -10.05
CA ASN A 98 -0.93 -9.32 -11.47
C ASN A 98 -0.48 -7.92 -11.88
N ILE A 99 -0.65 -6.92 -11.02
CA ILE A 99 -0.20 -5.54 -11.29
C ILE A 99 1.32 -5.43 -11.11
N TYR A 100 1.88 -6.08 -10.09
CA TYR A 100 3.31 -6.03 -9.75
C TYR A 100 4.18 -6.82 -10.73
N THR A 101 3.66 -7.90 -11.30
CA THR A 101 4.36 -8.68 -12.34
C THR A 101 3.78 -8.26 -13.69
N PRO A 102 4.27 -7.17 -14.33
CA PRO A 102 3.95 -6.96 -15.73
C PRO A 102 4.45 -8.21 -16.47
N LYS A 103 3.54 -8.88 -17.19
CA LYS A 103 3.92 -9.96 -18.10
C LYS A 103 5.07 -9.42 -18.96
N GLN A 104 6.28 -9.92 -18.72
CA GLN A 104 7.37 -9.78 -19.68
C GLN A 104 6.87 -10.45 -20.95
N LYS A 105 6.47 -9.63 -21.93
CA LYS A 105 6.29 -10.01 -23.31
C LYS A 105 7.52 -9.55 -24.06
#